data_AF-X1RS82-F1
#
_entry.id   AF-X1RS82-F1
#
_cell.length_a   1.000
_cell.length_b   1.000
_cell.length_c   1.000
_cell.angle_alpha   90.00
_cell.angle_beta   90.00
_cell.angle_gamma   90.00
#
_symmetry.space_group_name_H-M   'P 1'
#
loop_
_entity.id
_entity.type
_entity.pdbx_description
1 polymer ?
#
loop_
_entity_poly.entity_id
_entity_poly.type
_entity_poly.pdbx_seq_one_letter_code
_entity_poly.pdbx_strand_id
1 'polypeptide(L)' 'MYDVTRPATFKDVKSKWLKDLKEFGNRNAAYLLVGNKNDLTEEKIVTTQDGEKLAKKNES' A
#
# COMPACT_ATOMS: atom_id res chain seq x y z
N MET A 1 -3.78 0.37 -4.34
CA MET A 1 -4.05 -1.04 -4.02
C MET A 1 -2.86 -1.89 -4.46
N TYR A 2 -2.24 -2.67 -3.58
CA TYR A 2 -1.13 -3.56 -3.93
C TYR A 2 -1.57 -5.03 -3.89
N ASP A 3 -0.75 -5.93 -4.41
CA ASP A 3 -0.99 -7.36 -4.44
C ASP A 3 -0.16 -8.06 -3.36
N VAL A 4 -0.81 -8.78 -2.44
CA VAL A 4 -0.12 -9.40 -1.29
C VAL A 4 0.81 -10.53 -1.67
N THR A 5 0.69 -11.09 -2.88
CA THR A 5 1.59 -12.13 -3.40
C THR A 5 2.75 -11.56 -4.22
N ARG A 6 2.77 -10.24 -4.48
CA ARG A 6 3.82 -9.57 -5.28
C ARG A 6 4.46 -8.41 -4.54
N PRO A 7 5.60 -8.63 -3.85
CA PRO A 7 6.30 -7.60 -3.08
C PRO A 7 6.70 -6.35 -3.87
N ALA A 8 6.92 -6.47 -5.18
CA ALA A 8 7.20 -5.32 -6.05
C ALA A 8 6.06 -4.29 -6.01
N THR A 9 4.81 -4.76 -6.09
CA THR A 9 3.63 -3.87 -6.06
C THR A 9 3.48 -3.15 -4.73
N PHE A 10 3.95 -3.75 -3.63
CA PHE A 10 3.99 -3.11 -2.32
C PHE A 10 5.08 -2.03 -2.24
N LYS A 11 6.23 -2.23 -2.89
CA LYS A 11 7.28 -1.21 -3.01
C LYS A 11 6.80 0.00 -3.83
N ASP A 12 6.07 -0.26 -4.92
CA ASP A 12 5.53 0.77 -5.81
C ASP A 12 4.57 1.74 -5.12
N VAL A 13 3.88 1.29 -4.06
CA VAL A 13 3.06 2.18 -3.22
C VAL A 13 3.88 3.35 -2.69
N LYS A 14 5.10 3.10 -2.20
CA LYS A 14 5.97 4.15 -1.64
C LYS A 14 6.69 4.96 -2.71
N SER A 15 7.31 4.28 -3.66
CA SER A 15 8.21 4.92 -4.63
C SER A 15 7.47 5.73 -5.69
N LYS A 16 6.22 5.37 -5.98
CA LYS A 16 5.43 5.97 -7.06
C LYS A 16 4.12 6.55 -6.55
N TRP A 17 3.20 5.71 -6.06
CA TRP A 17 1.82 6.18 -5.85
C TRP A 17 1.66 7.19 -4.73
N LEU A 18 2.31 6.99 -3.58
CA LEU A 18 2.29 7.98 -2.51
C LEU A 18 2.97 9.28 -2.93
N LYS A 19 4.01 9.22 -3.77
CA LYS A 19 4.65 10.40 -4.32
C LYS A 19 3.67 11.15 -5.24
N ASP A 20 3.06 10.46 -6.18
CA ASP A 20 2.09 11.04 -7.12
C ASP A 20 0.89 11.65 -6.39
N LEU A 21 0.39 11.00 -5.33
CA LEU A 21 -0.70 11.54 -4.50
C LEU A 21 -0.30 12.79 -3.73
N LYS A 22 0.95 12.89 -3.26
CA LYS A 22 1.45 14.10 -2.58
C LYS A 22 1.70 15.25 -3.56
N GLU A 23 2.12 14.92 -4.78
CA GLU A 23 2.49 15.90 -5.80
C GLU A 23 1.25 16.45 -6.54
N PHE A 24 0.29 15.58 -6.85
CA PHE A 24 -0.86 15.90 -7.70
C PHE A 24 -2.22 15.70 -7.03
N GLY A 25 -2.27 15.06 -5.85
CA GLY A 25 -3.52 14.76 -5.15
C GLY A 25 -4.04 15.89 -4.27
N ASN A 26 -5.31 15.76 -3.88
CA ASN A 26 -5.94 16.70 -2.95
C ASN A 26 -5.42 16.45 -1.52
N ARG A 27 -4.85 17.49 -0.89
CA ARG A 27 -4.30 17.42 0.47
C ARG A 27 -5.34 17.15 1.55
N ASN A 28 -6.62 17.42 1.28
CA ASN A 28 -7.71 17.20 2.22
C ASN A 28 -8.45 15.87 1.99
N ALA A 29 -8.04 15.07 1.01
CA ALA A 29 -8.65 13.77 0.76
C ALA A 29 -8.04 12.70 1.66
N ALA A 30 -8.88 11.80 2.17
CA ALA A 30 -8.43 10.56 2.78
C ALA A 30 -8.09 9.54 1.69
N TYR A 31 -7.05 8.73 1.93
CA TYR A 31 -6.64 7.67 1.02
C TYR A 31 -6.61 6.32 1.75
N LEU A 32 -7.06 5.27 1.06
CA LEU A 32 -7.09 3.91 1.60
C LEU A 32 -6.01 3.03 0.96
N LEU A 33 -5.21 2.38 1.79
CA LEU A 33 -4.27 1.36 1.36
C LEU A 33 -4.95 -0.02 1.41
N VAL A 34 -5.18 -0.62 0.25
CA VAL A 34 -5.79 -1.95 0.11
C VAL A 34 -4.75 -2.97 -0.37
N GLY A 35 -4.56 -4.04 0.41
CA GLY A 35 -3.87 -5.26 -0.03
C GLY A 35 -4.87 -6.21 -0.69
N ASN A 36 -4.64 -6.55 -1.95
CA ASN A 36 -5.50 -7.40 -2.77
C ASN A 36 -4.98 -8.84 -2.81
N LYS A 37 -5.85 -9.79 -3.21
CA LYS A 37 -5.58 -11.24 -3.29
C LYS A 37 -5.33 -11.94 -1.93
N ASN A 38 -6.04 -11.52 -0.89
CA ASN A 38 -5.92 -12.14 0.44
C ASN A 38 -6.47 -13.57 0.49
N ASP A 39 -7.23 -13.99 -0.53
CA ASP A 39 -7.69 -15.36 -0.72
C ASP A 39 -6.54 -16.36 -0.98
N LEU A 40 -5.41 -15.88 -1.53
CA LEU A 40 -4.23 -16.71 -1.79
C LEU A 40 -3.31 -16.78 -0.56
N THR A 41 -3.77 -17.44 0.50
CA THR A 41 -3.07 -17.46 1.81
C THR A 41 -1.67 -18.05 1.76
N GLU A 42 -1.47 -19.13 1.01
CA GLU A 42 -0.16 -19.83 0.87
C GLU A 42 0.86 -19.02 0.06
N GLU A 43 0.38 -18.16 -0.84
CA GLU A 43 1.21 -17.30 -1.69
C GLU A 43 1.39 -15.90 -1.08
N LYS A 44 0.83 -15.66 0.10
CA LYS A 44 0.89 -14.35 0.76
C LYS A 44 2.30 -14.08 1.26
N ILE A 45 2.98 -13.15 0.59
CA ILE A 45 4.34 -12.73 0.96
C ILE A 45 4.34 -11.42 1.73
N VAL A 46 3.38 -10.54 1.47
CA VAL A 46 3.19 -9.29 2.21
C VAL A 46 2.18 -9.49 3.31
N THR A 47 2.61 -9.35 4.57
CA THR A 47 1.73 -9.56 5.72
C THR A 47 0.78 -8.38 5.92
N THR A 48 -0.32 -8.62 6.65
CA THR A 48 -1.22 -7.54 7.07
C THR A 48 -0.47 -6.51 7.93
N GLN A 49 0.44 -6.96 8.79
CA GLN A 49 1.26 -6.10 9.64
C GLN A 49 2.21 -5.20 8.84
N ASP A 50 2.74 -5.67 7.70
CA ASP A 50 3.55 -4.83 6.81
C ASP A 50 2.71 -3.70 6.21
N GLY A 51 1.48 -4.04 5.78
CA GLY A 51 0.50 -3.07 5.29
C GLY A 51 0.14 -2.01 6.34
N GLU A 52 -0.14 -2.43 7.57
CA GLU A 52 -0.44 -1.53 8.69
C GLU A 52 0.74 -0.61 9.04
N LYS A 53 1.96 -1.16 9.10
CA LYS A 53 3.18 -0.36 9.34
C LYS A 53 3.38 0.67 8.23
N LEU A 54 3.11 0.30 6.98
CA LEU A 54 3.18 1.24 5.86
C LEU A 54 2.12 2.34 5.98
N ALA A 55 0.87 2.00 6.31
CA ALA A 55 -0.20 2.99 6.48
C ALA A 55 0.17 4.00 7.60
N LYS A 56 0.47 3.51 8.80
CA LYS A 56 0.83 4.35 9.97
C LYS A 56 2.02 5.25 9.72
N LYS A 57 3.05 4.77 9.01
CA LYS A 57 4.24 5.58 8.67
C LYS A 57 3.89 6.79 7.77
N ASN A 58 2.74 6.76 7.09
CA ASN A 58 2.34 7.79 6.14
C ASN A 58 1.09 8.58 6.58
N GLU A 59 0.61 8.42 7.83
CA GLU A 59 -0.49 9.21 8.42
C GLU A 59 -0.01 10.58 8.95
N SER A 60 0.75 11.34 8.15
CA SER A 60 1.31 12.65 8.56
C SER A 60 0.73 13.80 7.75
#